data_AF-A0A251S4V9-F1
#
_entry.id   AF-A0A251S4V9-F1
#
_cell.length_a   1.000
_cell.length_b   1.000
_cell.length_c   1.000
_cell.angle_alpha   90.00
_cell.angle_beta   90.00
_cell.angle_gamma   90.00
#
_symmetry.space_group_name_H-M   'P 1'
#
loop_
_entity.id
_entity.type
_entity.pdbx_description
1 polymer ?
#
loop_
_entity_poly.entity_id
_entity_poly.type
_entity_poly.pdbx_seq_one_letter_code
_entity_poly.pdbx_strand_id
1 'polypeptide(L)' 'MRRLNGSGEDLRFQLSNVQTWMSAALTNEETCTDGFEDTPDCGIKDDVCGRAVKVKEVTSNALALVNRFVDTIHTP' A
#
# COMPACT_ATOMS: atom_id res chain seq x y z
N MET A 1 -21.16 6.63 4.42
CA MET A 1 -20.40 6.25 3.21
C MET A 1 -20.46 7.44 2.24
N ARG A 2 -19.34 8.15 2.01
CA ARG A 2 -19.34 9.27 1.04
C ARG A 2 -19.60 8.69 -0.35
N ARG A 3 -20.60 9.21 -1.06
CA ARG A 3 -20.80 8.86 -2.48
C ARG A 3 -19.63 9.43 -3.26
N LEU A 4 -18.96 8.58 -4.05
CA LEU A 4 -17.99 9.02 -5.05
C LEU A 4 -18.80 9.65 -6.18
N ASN A 5 -19.08 10.94 -6.06
CA ASN A 5 -19.86 11.70 -7.03
C ASN A 5 -18.89 12.21 -8.11
N GLY A 6 -18.72 11.44 -9.18
CA GLY A 6 -17.84 11.74 -10.31
C GLY A 6 -18.16 10.82 -11.49
N SER A 7 -17.75 11.21 -12.70
CA SER A 7 -17.82 10.34 -13.88
C SER A 7 -17.07 9.03 -13.63
N GLY A 8 -17.36 7.97 -14.40
CA GLY A 8 -16.57 6.73 -14.36
C GLY A 8 -15.08 6.99 -14.60
N GLU A 9 -14.74 8.03 -15.36
CA GLU A 9 -13.36 8.49 -15.57
C GLU A 9 -12.74 9.13 -14.32
N ASP A 10 -13.48 9.99 -13.60
CA ASP A 10 -13.02 10.59 -12.35
C ASP A 10 -12.73 9.51 -11.30
N LEU A 11 -13.60 8.51 -11.22
CA LEU A 11 -13.42 7.36 -10.32
C LEU A 11 -12.17 6.56 -10.68
N ARG A 12 -11.93 6.28 -11.96
CA ARG A 12 -10.73 5.57 -12.43
C ARG A 12 -9.46 6.36 -12.10
N PHE A 13 -9.47 7.68 -12.31
CA PHE A 13 -8.35 8.54 -11.95
C PHE A 13 -8.09 8.58 -10.43
N GLN A 14 -9.14 8.61 -9.61
CA GLN A 14 -8.98 8.51 -8.16
C GLN A 14 -8.40 7.17 -7.73
N LEU A 15 -8.84 6.06 -8.34
CA LEU A 15 -8.32 4.73 -8.03
C LEU A 15 -6.86 4.54 -8.48
N SER A 16 -6.44 5.12 -9.61
CA SER A 16 -5.03 5.07 -10.03
C SER A 16 -4.11 5.81 -9.06
N ASN A 17 -4.57 6.93 -8.46
CA ASN A 17 -3.85 7.59 -7.37
C ASN A 17 -3.72 6.68 -6.14
N VAL A 18 -4.80 5.98 -5.76
CA VAL A 18 -4.76 5.02 -4.64
C VAL A 18 -3.76 3.89 -4.90
N GLN A 19 -3.77 3.29 -6.10
CA GLN A 19 -2.81 2.25 -6.49
C GLN A 19 -1.37 2.75 -6.43
N THR A 20 -1.12 3.97 -6.92
CA THR A 20 0.20 4.61 -6.90
C THR A 20 0.68 4.84 -5.46
N TRP A 21 -0.15 5.41 -4.60
CA TRP A 21 0.22 5.71 -3.21
C TRP A 21 0.42 4.44 -2.37
N MET A 22 -0.41 3.41 -2.57
CA MET A 22 -0.20 2.12 -1.89
C MET A 22 1.08 1.43 -2.35
N SER A 23 1.41 1.50 -3.64
CA SER A 23 2.68 0.96 -4.16
C SER A 23 3.88 1.71 -3.60
N ALA A 24 3.78 3.03 -3.48
CA ALA A 24 4.81 3.86 -2.84
C ALA A 24 4.94 3.55 -1.34
N ALA A 25 3.84 3.29 -0.64
CA ALA A 25 3.85 2.88 0.77
C ALA A 25 4.60 1.55 0.94
N LEU A 26 4.31 0.54 0.10
CA LEU A 26 5.06 -0.73 0.07
C LEU A 26 6.57 -0.51 -0.09
N THR A 27 6.97 0.32 -1.05
CA THR A 27 8.39 0.65 -1.23
C THR A 27 8.98 1.32 0.01
N ASN A 28 8.25 2.25 0.64
CA ASN A 28 8.74 2.95 1.84
C ASN A 28 8.88 2.00 3.05
N GLU A 29 7.99 1.01 3.17
CA GLU A 29 8.05 -0.01 4.21
C GLU A 29 9.25 -0.95 4.00
N GLU A 30 9.53 -1.35 2.76
CA GLU A 30 10.74 -2.12 2.40
C GLU A 30 12.01 -1.32 2.67
N THR A 31 12.11 -0.10 2.14
CA THR A 31 13.27 0.76 2.37
C THR A 31 13.47 1.10 3.85
N CYS A 32 12.40 1.15 4.64
CA CYS A 32 12.50 1.28 6.08
C CYS A 32 13.26 0.11 6.70
N THR A 33 12.98 -1.14 6.30
CA THR A 33 13.70 -2.32 6.81
C THR A 33 15.11 -2.44 6.26
N ASP A 34 15.33 -2.05 4.99
CA ASP A 34 16.65 -2.03 4.36
C ASP A 34 17.62 -1.12 5.14
N GLY A 35 17.12 0.01 5.68
CA GLY A 35 17.90 0.92 6.51
C GLY A 35 18.45 0.33 7.81
N PHE A 36 17.99 -0.85 8.22
CA PHE A 36 18.47 -1.56 9.42
C PHE A 36 19.33 -2.79 9.10
N GLU A 37 19.60 -3.12 7.83
CA GLU A 37 20.36 -4.33 7.48
C GLU A 37 21.74 -4.40 8.14
N ASP A 38 22.47 -3.28 8.15
CA ASP A 38 23.80 -3.18 8.77
C ASP A 38 23.76 -2.86 10.29
N THR A 39 22.55 -2.74 10.87
CA THR A 39 22.41 -2.49 12.31
C THR A 39 22.50 -3.81 13.07
N PRO A 40 23.35 -3.92 14.11
CA PRO A 40 23.39 -5.10 14.96
C PRO A 40 22.02 -5.41 15.56
N ASP A 41 21.71 -6.70 15.72
CA ASP A 41 20.44 -7.13 16.26
C ASP A 41 20.26 -6.60 17.68
N CYS A 42 19.14 -5.91 17.88
CA CYS A 42 18.75 -5.32 19.15
C CYS A 42 17.23 -5.17 19.18
N GLY A 43 16.66 -5.08 20.39
CA GLY A 43 15.20 -5.02 20.54
C GLY A 43 14.54 -3.88 19.76
N ILE A 44 15.25 -2.75 19.57
CA ILE A 44 14.73 -1.63 18.77
C ILE A 44 14.61 -2.00 17.29
N LYS A 45 15.63 -2.69 16.72
CA LYS A 45 15.59 -3.17 15.33
C LYS A 45 14.44 -4.16 15.15
N ASP A 46 14.32 -5.13 16.05
CA ASP A 46 13.27 -6.15 15.99
C ASP A 46 11.86 -5.52 16.06
N ASP A 47 11.67 -4.57 16.97
CA ASP A 47 10.40 -3.86 17.14
C ASP A 47 10.04 -3.01 15.92
N VAL A 48 11.00 -2.27 15.36
CA VAL A 48 10.77 -1.42 14.18
C VAL A 48 10.52 -2.26 12.94
N CYS A 49 11.40 -3.22 12.64
CA CYS A 49 11.27 -4.08 11.46
C CYS A 49 10.01 -4.95 11.53
N GLY A 50 9.69 -5.51 12.70
CA GLY A 50 8.45 -6.29 12.89
C GLY A 50 7.19 -5.46 12.62
N ARG A 51 7.16 -4.20 13.07
CA ARG A 51 6.04 -3.28 12.79
C ARG A 51 5.99 -2.87 11.31
N ALA A 52 7.13 -2.59 10.68
CA ALA A 52 7.20 -2.25 9.26
C ALA A 52 6.69 -3.40 8.39
N VAL A 53 7.11 -4.64 8.67
CA VAL A 53 6.60 -5.85 8.00
C VAL A 53 5.08 -5.97 8.18
N LYS A 54 4.56 -5.69 9.39
CA LYS A 54 3.11 -5.77 9.60
C LYS A 54 2.33 -4.74 8.80
N VAL A 55 2.85 -3.52 8.66
CA VAL A 55 2.23 -2.49 7.82
C VAL A 55 2.28 -2.93 6.36
N LYS A 56 3.43 -3.42 5.88
CA LYS A 56 3.59 -3.97 4.52
C LYS A 56 2.58 -5.05 4.16
N GLU A 57 2.32 -6.00 5.07
CA GLU A 57 1.29 -7.02 4.85
C GLU A 57 -0.11 -6.41 4.67
N VAL A 58 -0.48 -5.43 5.50
CA VAL A 58 -1.79 -4.78 5.44
C VAL A 58 -1.90 -3.90 4.18
N THR A 59 -0.85 -3.15 3.84
CA THR A 59 -0.77 -2.34 2.62
C THR A 59 -0.90 -3.24 1.37
N SER A 60 -0.22 -4.39 1.35
CA SER A 60 -0.29 -5.37 0.24
C SER A 60 -1.70 -5.93 0.08
N ASN A 61 -2.35 -6.35 1.17
CA ASN A 61 -3.73 -6.81 1.14
C ASN A 61 -4.70 -5.74 0.63
N ALA A 62 -4.54 -4.49 1.09
CA ALA A 62 -5.36 -3.38 0.63
C ALA A 62 -5.16 -3.10 -0.87
N LEU A 63 -3.91 -3.10 -1.35
CA LEU A 63 -3.61 -2.93 -2.77
C LEU A 63 -4.22 -4.04 -3.62
N ALA A 64 -4.18 -5.29 -3.17
CA ALA A 64 -4.83 -6.41 -3.86
C ALA A 64 -6.36 -6.20 -3.98
N LEU A 65 -7.02 -5.74 -2.93
CA LEU A 65 -8.45 -5.42 -2.95
C LEU A 65 -8.77 -4.27 -3.90
N VAL A 66 -7.95 -3.22 -3.90
CA VAL A 66 -8.10 -2.07 -4.82
C VAL A 66 -7.92 -2.52 -6.27
N ASN A 67 -6.87 -3.29 -6.56
CA ASN A 67 -6.64 -3.83 -7.91
C ASN A 67 -7.83 -4.67 -8.38
N ARG A 68 -8.35 -5.55 -7.51
CA ARG A 68 -9.53 -6.35 -7.84
C ARG A 68 -10.76 -5.49 -8.13
N PHE A 69 -10.97 -4.42 -7.37
CA PHE A 69 -12.08 -3.49 -7.63
C PHE A 69 -11.89 -2.74 -8.95
N VAL A 70 -10.66 -2.28 -9.24
CA VAL A 70 -10.31 -1.62 -10.50
C VAL A 70 -10.61 -2.51 -11.71
N ASP A 71 -10.33 -3.82 -11.63
CA ASP A 71 -10.68 -4.77 -12.69
C ASP A 71 -12.19 -4.81 -12.96
N THR A 72 -13.01 -4.81 -11.90
CA THR A 72 -14.48 -4.90 -12.03
C THR A 72 -15.12 -3.68 -12.71
N ILE A 73 -14.45 -2.52 -12.69
CA ILE A 73 -14.94 -1.30 -13.34
C ILE A 73 -14.30 -1.05 -14.71
N HIS A 74 -13.27 -1.81 -15.09
CA HIS A 74 -12.64 -1.76 -16.41
C HIS A 74 -13.28 -2.72 -17.42
N THR A 75 -13.92 -3.80 -16.96
CA THR A 75 -14.72 -4.68 -17.81
C THR A 75 -16.02 -3.97 -18.24
N PRO A 76 -16.33 -3.85 -19.55
CA PRO A 76 -17.68 -3.53 -19.99
C PRO A 76 -18.69 -4.60 -19.58
#